data_AF-T1L6I9-F1
#
_entry.id   AF-T1L6I9-F1
#
_cell.length_a   1.000
_cell.length_b   1.000
_cell.length_c   1.000
_cell.angle_alpha   90.00
_cell.angle_beta   90.00
_cell.angle_gamma   90.00
#
_symmetry.space_group_name_H-M   'P 1'
#
loop_
_entity.id
_entity.type
_entity.pdbx_description
1 polymer ?
#
loop_
_entity_poly.entity_id
_entity_poly.type
_entity_poly.pdbx_seq_one_letter_code
_entity_poly.pdbx_strand_id
1 'polypeptide(L)'
;MLLTYLVGLSRIQLKLIIFIYLTAFNKIILLIEINAMELTCFKFNSSSKKALLLLKQIIYNIVGYPKDQPLQSTIEALSVFEKRTKWFRCLNYGFVQSKQAKSSVKFDYISWAIRVTAVISIIRGLALASTNNSWYHLILGDPLFGTNVLPYASLFITIWLINIYIIFEWFRWAERSGSLFMLYDFHQCRLDNFNSLQNELTASSFATFRTLTHIISIFFSRFLVWGIFMITLLINGPLLSNPFYYHNYVFTITSSLWSISLTFPMVYLFNCISCIGGYFILISLLMLVRYKSLVKKGSIVKVTASNANVDISYLVSRTISLGNETDALSRSLKYLILHYIMFISMVGDLGIFFGIIAPTESILIRYILSSLGFL
;
A
#
# COMPACT_ATOMS: atom_id res chain seq x y z
N MET A 1 -17.11 -26.32 6.91
CA MET A 1 -17.26 -26.59 5.47
C MET A 1 -16.53 -25.60 4.56
N LEU A 2 -16.37 -24.31 4.94
CA LEU A 2 -15.59 -23.32 4.19
C LEU A 2 -14.05 -23.39 4.39
N LEU A 3 -13.57 -23.97 5.51
CA LEU A 3 -12.13 -24.13 5.77
C LEU A 3 -11.46 -25.24 4.95
N THR A 4 -12.23 -26.22 4.47
CA THR A 4 -11.68 -27.36 3.68
C THR A 4 -11.51 -27.03 2.20
N TYR A 5 -12.13 -25.96 1.69
CA TYR A 5 -11.93 -25.50 0.31
C TYR A 5 -10.69 -24.61 0.12
N LEU A 6 -10.11 -24.07 1.19
CA LEU A 6 -8.98 -23.12 1.12
C LEU A 6 -7.59 -23.79 1.09
N VAL A 7 -7.51 -25.10 1.33
CA VAL A 7 -6.23 -25.85 1.33
C VAL A 7 -5.87 -26.40 -0.07
N GLY A 8 -6.80 -26.30 -1.03
CA GLY A 8 -6.65 -26.83 -2.39
C GLY A 8 -6.19 -25.83 -3.46
N LEU A 9 -5.66 -24.66 -3.11
CA LEU A 9 -5.13 -23.69 -4.08
C LEU A 9 -3.82 -24.23 -4.68
N SER A 10 -3.95 -24.91 -5.83
CA SER A 10 -2.83 -25.46 -6.58
C SER A 10 -1.79 -24.38 -6.90
N ARG A 11 -0.51 -24.77 -6.99
CA ARG A 11 0.60 -23.89 -7.41
C ARG A 11 0.31 -23.10 -8.70
N ILE A 12 -0.63 -23.57 -9.51
CA ILE A 12 -1.07 -22.95 -10.76
C ILE A 12 -2.01 -21.78 -10.50
N GLN A 13 -2.96 -21.88 -9.56
CA GLN A 13 -3.89 -20.78 -9.27
C GLN A 13 -3.23 -19.59 -8.57
N LEU A 14 -2.22 -19.83 -7.73
CA LEU A 14 -1.44 -18.74 -7.13
C LEU A 14 -0.53 -18.05 -8.18
N LYS A 15 0.06 -18.81 -9.10
CA LYS A 15 0.75 -18.26 -10.28
C LYS A 15 -0.23 -17.48 -11.16
N LEU A 16 -1.48 -17.94 -11.29
CA LEU A 16 -2.53 -17.26 -12.03
C LEU A 16 -2.95 -15.96 -11.33
N ILE A 17 -3.07 -15.92 -10.00
CA ILE A 17 -3.40 -14.70 -9.25
C ILE A 17 -2.26 -13.69 -9.34
N ILE A 18 -1.01 -14.11 -9.19
CA ILE A 18 0.17 -13.24 -9.38
C ILE A 18 0.27 -12.78 -10.85
N PHE A 19 -0.04 -13.65 -11.80
CA PHE A 19 -0.09 -13.33 -13.23
C PHE A 19 -1.25 -12.39 -13.57
N ILE A 20 -2.43 -12.55 -12.96
CA ILE A 20 -3.60 -11.68 -13.06
C ILE A 20 -3.28 -10.32 -12.46
N TYR A 21 -2.57 -10.27 -11.32
CA TYR A 21 -2.11 -9.03 -10.72
C TYR A 21 -1.04 -8.36 -11.60
N LEU A 22 -0.09 -9.12 -12.15
CA LEU A 22 0.90 -8.63 -13.12
C LEU A 22 0.28 -8.20 -14.46
N THR A 23 -0.84 -8.80 -14.89
CA THR A 23 -1.56 -8.44 -16.13
C THR A 23 -2.52 -7.27 -15.92
N ALA A 24 -3.19 -7.18 -14.77
CA ALA A 24 -3.95 -6.00 -14.35
C ALA A 24 -3.02 -4.81 -14.14
N PHE A 25 -1.86 -5.02 -13.51
CA PHE A 25 -0.81 -4.02 -13.37
C PHE A 25 -0.13 -3.70 -14.71
N ASN A 26 0.06 -4.67 -15.62
CA ASN A 26 0.48 -4.40 -17.00
C ASN A 26 -0.58 -3.60 -17.75
N LYS A 27 -1.88 -3.79 -17.51
CA LYS A 27 -2.96 -2.98 -18.10
C LYS A 27 -2.94 -1.55 -17.55
N ILE A 28 -2.69 -1.36 -16.26
CA ILE A 28 -2.51 -0.03 -15.65
C ILE A 28 -1.23 0.64 -16.17
N ILE A 29 -0.11 -0.09 -16.27
CA ILE A 29 1.13 0.39 -16.88
C ILE A 29 0.94 0.68 -18.37
N LEU A 30 0.21 -0.14 -19.12
CA LEU A 30 -0.15 0.10 -20.53
C LEU A 30 -1.05 1.31 -20.66
N LEU A 31 -2.03 1.50 -19.76
CA LEU A 31 -2.87 2.71 -19.72
C LEU A 31 -2.04 3.95 -19.42
N ILE A 32 -1.04 3.85 -18.56
CA ILE A 32 -0.12 4.95 -18.24
C ILE A 32 0.88 5.19 -19.39
N GLU A 33 1.42 4.14 -20.02
CA GLU A 33 2.35 4.22 -21.17
C GLU A 33 1.64 4.70 -22.45
N ILE A 34 0.42 4.22 -22.74
CA ILE A 34 -0.42 4.65 -23.87
C ILE A 34 -0.81 6.11 -23.70
N ASN A 35 -1.31 6.51 -22.52
CA ASN A 35 -1.63 7.91 -22.27
C ASN A 35 -0.37 8.80 -22.31
N ALA A 36 0.78 8.33 -21.80
CA ALA A 36 2.03 9.10 -21.83
C ALA A 36 2.65 9.22 -23.23
N MET A 37 2.47 8.22 -24.11
CA MET A 37 2.90 8.25 -25.52
C MET A 37 1.95 9.05 -26.41
N GLU A 38 0.63 8.93 -26.23
CA GLU A 38 -0.34 9.71 -27.01
C GLU A 38 -0.23 11.22 -26.73
N LEU A 39 0.11 11.60 -25.48
CA LEU A 39 0.42 12.99 -25.10
C LEU A 39 1.69 13.56 -25.78
N THR A 40 2.54 12.72 -26.41
CA THR A 40 3.76 13.17 -27.10
C THR A 40 3.63 13.29 -28.62
N CYS A 41 2.65 12.65 -29.25
CA CYS A 41 2.52 12.63 -30.72
C CYS A 41 1.59 13.70 -31.31
N PHE A 42 0.83 14.45 -30.51
CA PHE A 42 -0.11 15.44 -31.03
C PHE A 42 0.52 16.83 -31.21
N LYS A 43 0.57 17.29 -32.48
CA LYS A 43 0.82 18.68 -32.86
C LYS A 43 -0.36 19.55 -32.40
N PHE A 44 -0.28 20.10 -31.19
CA PHE A 44 -1.33 20.92 -30.61
C PHE A 44 -1.20 22.41 -30.99
N ASN A 45 -2.34 23.02 -31.33
CA ASN A 45 -2.53 24.47 -31.50
C ASN A 45 -2.18 25.24 -30.20
N SER A 46 -1.99 26.57 -30.27
CA SER A 46 -1.51 27.39 -29.14
C SER A 46 -2.39 27.31 -27.88
N SER A 47 -3.71 27.20 -28.03
CA SER A 47 -4.68 27.03 -26.93
C SER A 47 -4.59 25.66 -26.27
N SER A 48 -4.45 24.58 -27.04
CA SER A 48 -4.31 23.21 -26.53
C SER A 48 -2.96 22.94 -25.88
N LYS A 49 -1.90 23.69 -26.24
CA LYS A 49 -0.62 23.66 -25.51
C LYS A 49 -0.74 24.18 -24.07
N LYS A 50 -1.54 25.23 -23.81
CA LYS A 50 -1.80 25.73 -22.45
C LYS A 50 -2.60 24.73 -21.62
N ALA A 51 -3.64 24.14 -22.21
CA ALA A 51 -4.43 23.09 -21.55
C ALA A 51 -3.57 21.85 -21.21
N LEU A 52 -2.69 21.45 -22.13
CA LEU A 52 -1.73 20.35 -21.92
C LEU A 52 -0.72 20.68 -20.81
N LEU A 53 -0.22 21.92 -20.75
CA LEU A 53 0.68 22.39 -19.68
C LEU A 53 -0.02 22.36 -18.31
N LEU A 54 -1.26 22.85 -18.22
CA LEU A 54 -2.08 22.77 -17.02
C LEU A 54 -2.35 21.33 -16.60
N LEU A 55 -2.72 20.45 -17.54
CA LEU A 55 -2.93 19.03 -17.28
C LEU A 55 -1.64 18.37 -16.76
N LYS A 56 -0.49 18.65 -17.38
CA LYS A 56 0.81 18.17 -16.92
C LYS A 56 1.15 18.69 -15.52
N GLN A 57 0.83 19.95 -15.23
CA GLN A 57 1.08 20.56 -13.92
C GLN A 57 0.16 19.98 -12.85
N ILE A 58 -1.10 19.67 -13.18
CA ILE A 58 -2.04 18.96 -12.32
C ILE A 58 -1.54 17.53 -12.08
N ILE A 59 -1.14 16.80 -13.12
CA ILE A 59 -0.57 15.45 -13.00
C ILE A 59 0.74 15.48 -12.19
N TYR A 60 1.57 16.51 -12.33
CA TYR A 60 2.75 16.70 -11.49
C TYR A 60 2.39 16.97 -10.02
N ASN A 61 1.41 17.83 -9.77
CA ASN A 61 0.95 18.19 -8.43
C ASN A 61 0.22 17.04 -7.72
N ILE A 62 -0.44 16.15 -8.46
CA ILE A 62 -1.14 14.98 -7.92
C ILE A 62 -0.20 13.77 -7.86
N VAL A 63 0.33 13.36 -9.01
CA VAL A 63 1.03 12.08 -9.24
C VAL A 63 2.56 12.22 -9.22
N GLY A 64 3.10 13.42 -9.42
CA GLY A 64 4.55 13.65 -9.41
C GLY A 64 5.26 13.20 -10.69
N TYR A 65 4.65 13.40 -11.86
CA TYR A 65 5.21 12.94 -13.13
C TYR A 65 6.57 13.61 -13.48
N PRO A 66 7.68 12.85 -13.62
CA PRO A 66 9.03 13.41 -13.63
C PRO A 66 9.56 13.81 -15.01
N LYS A 67 8.72 14.09 -16.03
CA LYS A 67 9.26 14.44 -17.36
C LYS A 67 10.25 15.59 -17.20
N ASP A 68 11.48 15.35 -17.65
CA ASP A 68 12.61 16.29 -17.66
C ASP A 68 13.37 16.44 -16.33
N GLN A 69 13.06 15.65 -15.29
CA GLN A 69 13.83 15.67 -14.04
C GLN A 69 15.10 14.79 -14.09
N PRO A 70 16.19 15.24 -13.43
CA PRO A 70 17.44 14.48 -13.35
C PRO A 70 17.23 13.16 -12.59
N LEU A 71 18.09 12.17 -12.86
CA LEU A 71 18.09 10.88 -12.15
C LEU A 71 18.08 11.05 -10.61
N GLN A 72 18.76 12.08 -10.13
CA GLN A 72 18.82 12.46 -8.72
C GLN A 72 17.45 12.67 -8.08
N SER A 73 16.47 13.22 -8.81
CA SER A 73 15.13 13.46 -8.25
C SER A 73 14.39 12.16 -7.91
N THR A 74 14.70 11.07 -8.64
CA THR A 74 14.13 9.74 -8.36
C THR A 74 14.75 9.14 -7.10
N ILE A 75 16.06 9.32 -6.91
CA ILE A 75 16.77 8.91 -5.68
C ILE A 75 16.21 9.67 -4.47
N GLU A 76 16.00 10.97 -4.61
CA GLU A 76 15.42 11.82 -3.57
C GLU A 76 14.00 11.38 -3.22
N ALA A 77 13.13 11.19 -4.22
CA ALA A 77 11.76 10.71 -4.02
C ALA A 77 11.72 9.36 -3.28
N LEU A 78 12.60 8.43 -3.66
CA LEU A 78 12.74 7.13 -3.01
C LEU A 78 13.21 7.28 -1.55
N SER A 79 14.14 8.20 -1.27
CA SER A 79 14.60 8.47 0.09
C SER A 79 13.52 9.12 0.96
N VAL A 80 12.71 10.02 0.39
CA VAL A 80 11.60 10.66 1.09
C VAL A 80 10.55 9.62 1.44
N PHE A 81 10.23 8.71 0.51
CA PHE A 81 9.32 7.60 0.77
C PHE A 81 9.84 6.73 1.91
N GLU A 82 11.10 6.30 1.86
CA GLU A 82 11.71 5.49 2.93
C GLU A 82 11.73 6.22 4.29
N LYS A 83 12.05 7.51 4.30
CA LYS A 83 12.06 8.32 5.53
C LYS A 83 10.66 8.36 6.15
N ARG A 84 9.62 8.51 5.33
CA ARG A 84 8.23 8.51 5.78
C ARG A 84 7.81 7.13 6.28
N THR A 85 8.12 6.06 5.56
CA THR A 85 7.77 4.70 6.01
C THR A 85 8.43 4.32 7.33
N LYS A 86 9.69 4.76 7.54
CA LYS A 86 10.41 4.64 8.83
C LYS A 86 9.78 5.49 9.93
N TRP A 87 9.34 6.70 9.62
CA TRP A 87 8.62 7.55 10.58
C TRP A 87 7.32 6.88 11.08
N PHE A 88 6.55 6.28 10.17
CA PHE A 88 5.36 5.49 10.48
C PHE A 88 5.65 4.09 11.03
N ARG A 89 6.92 3.72 11.25
CA ARG A 89 7.34 2.43 11.82
C ARG A 89 6.83 1.21 11.04
N CYS A 90 6.64 1.37 9.73
CA CYS A 90 6.25 0.26 8.84
C CYS A 90 7.36 -0.80 8.75
N LEU A 91 8.61 -0.34 8.62
CA LEU A 91 9.82 -1.15 8.65
C LEU A 91 10.85 -0.50 9.56
N ASN A 92 11.63 -1.32 10.26
CA ASN A 92 12.74 -0.84 11.09
C ASN A 92 13.96 -0.48 10.23
N TYR A 93 14.27 -1.31 9.22
CA TYR A 93 15.49 -1.17 8.41
C TYR A 93 15.24 -0.49 7.06
N GLY A 94 13.99 -0.39 6.61
CA GLY A 94 13.61 0.24 5.34
C GLY A 94 14.20 -0.50 4.14
N PHE A 95 14.99 0.17 3.30
CA PHE A 95 15.67 -0.47 2.17
C PHE A 95 16.96 -1.19 2.57
N VAL A 96 17.51 -0.94 3.76
CA VAL A 96 18.75 -1.57 4.25
C VAL A 96 18.44 -2.98 4.80
N GLN A 97 17.77 -3.80 3.99
CA GLN A 97 17.43 -5.18 4.35
C GLN A 97 18.66 -6.08 4.18
N SER A 98 18.80 -7.07 5.05
CA SER A 98 19.82 -8.13 4.87
C SER A 98 19.22 -9.49 5.18
N LYS A 99 19.71 -10.54 4.51
CA LYS A 99 19.33 -11.93 4.83
C LYS A 99 19.81 -12.37 6.22
N GLN A 100 20.78 -11.65 6.80
CA GLN A 100 21.42 -11.96 8.08
C GLN A 100 20.99 -11.00 9.20
N ALA A 101 19.85 -10.31 9.06
CA ALA A 101 19.47 -9.19 9.91
C ALA A 101 19.55 -9.55 11.41
N LYS A 102 20.59 -9.06 12.08
CA LYS A 102 20.70 -9.07 13.54
C LYS A 102 19.67 -8.07 14.06
N SER A 103 18.76 -8.52 14.92
CA SER A 103 17.81 -7.64 15.58
C SER A 103 18.59 -6.57 16.36
N SER A 104 18.32 -5.29 16.10
CA SER A 104 18.82 -4.25 17.00
C SER A 104 18.14 -4.44 18.36
N VAL A 105 18.93 -4.57 19.43
CA VAL A 105 18.49 -4.86 20.81
C VAL A 105 17.71 -3.68 21.45
N LYS A 106 17.55 -2.55 20.75
CA LYS A 106 16.86 -1.37 21.29
C LYS A 106 15.35 -1.56 21.27
N PHE A 107 14.73 -1.44 22.45
CA PHE A 107 13.28 -1.48 22.60
C PHE A 107 12.62 -0.26 21.91
N ASP A 108 11.68 -0.52 21.01
CA ASP A 108 10.95 0.52 20.28
C ASP A 108 9.65 0.88 21.02
N TYR A 109 9.72 1.91 21.86
CA TYR A 109 8.61 2.39 22.68
C TYR A 109 7.37 2.78 21.86
N ILE A 110 7.56 3.39 20.68
CA ILE A 110 6.44 3.84 19.84
C ILE A 110 5.72 2.64 19.25
N SER A 111 6.47 1.69 18.70
CA SER A 111 5.90 0.40 18.24
C SER A 111 5.14 -0.31 19.34
N TRP A 112 5.66 -0.30 20.57
CA TRP A 112 4.99 -0.94 21.69
C TRP A 112 3.71 -0.19 22.11
N ALA A 113 3.74 1.14 22.16
CA ALA A 113 2.55 1.96 22.41
C ALA A 113 1.45 1.71 21.37
N ILE A 114 1.80 1.63 20.08
CA ILE A 114 0.84 1.30 19.00
C ILE A 114 0.19 -0.06 19.25
N ARG A 115 0.98 -1.09 19.61
CA ARG A 115 0.45 -2.43 19.89
C ARG A 115 -0.50 -2.44 21.08
N VAL A 116 -0.09 -1.84 22.20
CA VAL A 116 -0.91 -1.82 23.42
C VAL A 116 -2.21 -1.06 23.19
N THR A 117 -2.14 0.13 22.59
CA THR A 117 -3.34 0.94 22.31
C THR A 117 -4.25 0.30 21.26
N ALA A 118 -3.71 -0.40 20.27
CA ALA A 118 -4.50 -1.19 19.32
C ALA A 118 -5.23 -2.35 20.02
N VAL A 119 -4.54 -3.11 20.88
CA VAL A 119 -5.17 -4.21 21.65
C VAL A 119 -6.26 -3.69 22.58
N ILE A 120 -6.02 -2.60 23.30
CA ILE A 120 -7.04 -1.94 24.14
C ILE A 120 -8.24 -1.52 23.30
N SER A 121 -8.01 -0.96 22.11
CA SER A 121 -9.07 -0.54 21.20
C SER A 121 -9.88 -1.71 20.64
N ILE A 122 -9.24 -2.86 20.38
CA ILE A 122 -9.91 -4.10 19.97
C ILE A 122 -10.80 -4.61 21.10
N ILE A 123 -10.28 -4.69 22.33
CA ILE A 123 -11.06 -5.14 23.49
C ILE A 123 -12.26 -4.22 23.73
N ARG A 124 -12.05 -2.90 23.65
CA ARG A 124 -13.12 -1.90 23.73
C ARG A 124 -14.17 -2.11 22.65
N GLY A 125 -13.77 -2.32 21.40
CA GLY A 125 -14.69 -2.53 20.29
C GLY A 125 -15.51 -3.82 20.43
N LEU A 126 -14.90 -4.90 20.93
CA LEU A 126 -15.61 -6.15 21.27
C LEU A 126 -16.60 -5.94 22.43
N ALA A 127 -16.21 -5.18 23.46
CA ALA A 127 -17.10 -4.85 24.58
C ALA A 127 -18.31 -4.03 24.11
N LEU A 128 -18.10 -3.03 23.25
CA LEU A 128 -19.16 -2.23 22.64
C LEU A 128 -20.09 -3.08 21.75
N ALA A 129 -19.55 -4.05 21.02
CA ALA A 129 -20.35 -4.93 20.16
C ALA A 129 -21.15 -5.99 20.93
N SER A 130 -20.78 -6.31 22.17
CA SER A 130 -21.38 -7.39 22.98
C SER A 130 -22.38 -6.91 24.03
N THR A 131 -22.50 -5.60 24.24
CA THR A 131 -23.43 -5.01 25.20
C THR A 131 -24.47 -4.17 24.46
N ASN A 132 -25.69 -4.14 24.99
CA ASN A 132 -26.74 -3.19 24.59
C ASN A 132 -26.99 -2.15 25.69
N ASN A 133 -26.20 -2.15 26.76
CA ASN A 133 -26.42 -1.29 27.90
C ASN A 133 -25.87 0.12 27.63
N SER A 134 -26.77 1.10 27.59
CA SER A 134 -26.47 2.51 27.29
C SER A 134 -25.38 3.11 28.18
N TRP A 135 -25.30 2.70 29.45
CA TRP A 135 -24.25 3.16 30.36
C TRP A 135 -22.85 2.75 29.91
N TYR A 136 -22.70 1.53 29.39
CA TYR A 136 -21.42 1.05 28.85
C TYR A 136 -21.04 1.78 27.57
N HIS A 137 -21.98 2.03 26.66
CA HIS A 137 -21.68 2.82 25.45
C HIS A 137 -21.27 4.26 25.78
N LEU A 138 -21.84 4.85 26.83
CA LEU A 138 -21.49 6.18 27.30
C LEU A 138 -20.07 6.22 27.90
N ILE A 139 -19.72 5.28 28.77
CA ILE A 139 -18.38 5.22 29.40
C ILE A 139 -17.30 4.83 28.38
N LEU A 140 -17.61 3.91 27.47
CA LEU A 140 -16.70 3.50 26.40
C LEU A 140 -16.70 4.51 25.24
N GLY A 141 -17.42 5.63 25.35
CA GLY A 141 -17.36 6.74 24.39
C GLY A 141 -17.69 6.32 22.96
N ASP A 142 -18.76 5.57 22.77
CA ASP A 142 -19.22 5.10 21.46
C ASP A 142 -19.54 6.30 20.54
N PRO A 143 -18.84 6.52 19.41
CA PRO A 143 -19.11 7.64 18.52
C PRO A 143 -20.55 7.66 17.98
N LEU A 144 -21.20 6.50 17.94
CA LEU A 144 -22.56 6.31 17.43
C LEU A 144 -23.61 6.20 18.55
N PHE A 145 -23.27 6.63 19.77
CA PHE A 145 -24.17 6.66 20.91
C PHE A 145 -25.52 7.31 20.56
N GLY A 146 -26.61 6.60 20.86
CA GLY A 146 -27.98 7.05 20.57
C GLY A 146 -28.55 6.64 19.21
N THR A 147 -27.79 5.93 18.36
CA THR A 147 -28.27 5.43 17.05
C THR A 147 -28.64 3.94 17.09
N ASN A 148 -29.51 3.49 16.18
CA ASN A 148 -29.96 2.09 16.14
C ASN A 148 -28.93 1.09 15.56
N VAL A 149 -27.73 1.55 15.16
CA VAL A 149 -26.73 0.74 14.41
C VAL A 149 -25.49 0.39 15.26
N LEU A 150 -25.55 0.66 16.57
CA LEU A 150 -24.47 0.58 17.56
C LEU A 150 -23.59 -0.70 17.50
N PRO A 151 -24.15 -1.93 17.63
CA PRO A 151 -23.32 -3.13 17.74
C PRO A 151 -22.67 -3.53 16.41
N TYR A 152 -23.35 -3.33 15.28
CA TYR A 152 -22.85 -3.73 13.96
C TYR A 152 -21.68 -2.85 13.49
N ALA A 153 -21.80 -1.54 13.69
CA ALA A 153 -20.73 -0.61 13.34
C ALA A 153 -19.49 -0.81 14.21
N SER A 154 -19.68 -1.00 15.53
CA SER A 154 -18.58 -1.31 16.45
C SER A 154 -17.88 -2.61 16.11
N LEU A 155 -18.64 -3.67 15.78
CA LEU A 155 -18.09 -4.95 15.33
C LEU A 155 -17.30 -4.81 14.02
N PHE A 156 -17.82 -4.06 13.05
CA PHE A 156 -17.13 -3.80 11.79
C PHE A 156 -15.79 -3.09 11.99
N ILE A 157 -15.76 -1.99 12.74
CA ILE A 157 -14.53 -1.24 13.04
C ILE A 157 -13.53 -2.13 13.78
N THR A 158 -14.01 -3.00 14.67
CA THR A 158 -13.17 -3.94 15.41
C THR A 158 -12.53 -4.98 14.49
N ILE A 159 -13.32 -5.59 13.59
CA ILE A 159 -12.80 -6.54 12.59
C ILE A 159 -11.77 -5.85 11.69
N TRP A 160 -12.05 -4.61 11.27
CA TRP A 160 -11.12 -3.83 10.47
C TRP A 160 -9.79 -3.63 11.21
N LEU A 161 -9.83 -3.14 12.45
CA LEU A 161 -8.64 -2.93 13.28
C LEU A 161 -7.85 -4.23 13.53
N ILE A 162 -8.53 -5.36 13.76
CA ILE A 162 -7.89 -6.68 13.93
C ILE A 162 -7.10 -7.06 12.68
N ASN A 163 -7.72 -6.99 11.49
CA ASN A 163 -7.06 -7.36 10.24
C ASN A 163 -5.86 -6.45 9.97
N ILE A 164 -6.03 -5.14 10.18
CA ILE A 164 -4.96 -4.16 10.03
C ILE A 164 -3.77 -4.50 10.94
N TYR A 165 -4.05 -4.81 12.20
CA TYR A 165 -3.05 -5.17 13.19
C TYR A 165 -2.31 -6.47 12.83
N ILE A 166 -3.03 -7.48 12.33
CA ILE A 166 -2.43 -8.74 11.88
C ILE A 166 -1.47 -8.49 10.69
N ILE A 167 -1.89 -7.71 9.69
CA ILE A 167 -1.05 -7.35 8.54
C ILE A 167 0.22 -6.63 9.01
N PHE A 168 0.08 -5.67 9.93
CA PHE A 168 1.21 -4.92 10.51
C PHE A 168 2.24 -5.86 11.15
N GLU A 169 1.82 -6.75 12.04
CA GLU A 169 2.74 -7.68 12.71
C GLU A 169 3.35 -8.70 11.74
N TRP A 170 2.56 -9.20 10.80
CA TRP A 170 3.05 -10.15 9.81
C TRP A 170 4.11 -9.53 8.90
N PHE A 171 3.92 -8.28 8.46
CA PHE A 171 4.93 -7.59 7.65
C PHE A 171 6.23 -7.35 8.42
N ARG A 172 6.16 -7.00 9.71
CA ARG A 172 7.35 -6.87 10.56
C ARG A 172 8.03 -8.21 10.83
N TRP A 173 7.27 -9.30 10.90
CA TRP A 173 7.84 -10.64 10.95
C TRP A 173 8.53 -11.00 9.62
N ALA A 174 7.96 -10.61 8.48
CA ALA A 174 8.58 -10.79 7.17
C ALA A 174 9.91 -10.02 7.05
N GLU A 175 9.98 -8.81 7.64
CA GLU A 175 11.24 -8.06 7.79
C GLU A 175 12.27 -8.83 8.63
N ARG A 176 11.91 -9.28 9.84
CA ARG A 176 12.82 -9.98 10.75
C ARG A 176 13.31 -11.33 10.21
N SER A 177 12.49 -12.01 9.43
CA SER A 177 12.85 -13.27 8.77
C SER A 177 13.73 -13.08 7.52
N GLY A 178 14.00 -11.83 7.10
CA GLY A 178 14.78 -11.54 5.90
C GLY A 178 14.01 -11.81 4.59
N SER A 179 12.70 -12.02 4.66
CA SER A 179 11.84 -12.30 3.49
C SER A 179 11.73 -11.11 2.53
N LEU A 180 12.01 -9.90 3.01
CA LEU A 180 11.96 -8.65 2.25
C LEU A 180 13.31 -8.26 1.61
N PHE A 181 14.20 -9.22 1.36
CA PHE A 181 15.56 -8.97 0.84
C PHE A 181 15.60 -8.15 -0.46
N MET A 182 14.58 -8.23 -1.32
CA MET A 182 14.52 -7.45 -2.56
C MET A 182 14.40 -5.94 -2.37
N LEU A 183 13.99 -5.48 -1.18
CA LEU A 183 14.05 -4.05 -0.85
C LEU A 183 15.50 -3.52 -0.84
N TYR A 184 16.49 -4.41 -0.70
CA TYR A 184 17.90 -4.06 -0.79
C TYR A 184 18.32 -3.56 -2.18
N ASP A 185 17.66 -4.01 -3.25
CA ASP A 185 17.96 -3.54 -4.60
C ASP A 185 17.70 -2.03 -4.73
N PHE A 186 16.69 -1.52 -4.03
CA PHE A 186 16.40 -0.08 -3.95
C PHE A 186 17.43 0.68 -3.12
N HIS A 187 18.05 0.04 -2.13
CA HIS A 187 19.18 0.62 -1.41
C HIS A 187 20.41 0.70 -2.32
N GLN A 188 20.72 -0.38 -3.04
CA GLN A 188 21.83 -0.43 -4.00
C GLN A 188 21.68 0.65 -5.08
N CYS A 189 20.48 0.77 -5.67
CA CYS A 189 20.16 1.81 -6.65
C CYS A 189 20.46 3.24 -6.17
N ARG A 190 20.38 3.49 -4.85
CA ARG A 190 20.70 4.81 -4.27
C ARG A 190 22.20 5.00 -4.06
N LEU A 191 22.93 3.94 -3.73
CA LEU A 191 24.37 3.99 -3.50
C LEU A 191 25.15 4.15 -4.80
N ASP A 192 24.70 3.47 -5.86
CA ASP A 192 25.37 3.44 -7.15
C ASP A 192 24.77 4.40 -8.19
N ASN A 193 23.83 5.24 -7.79
CA ASN A 193 23.05 6.11 -8.68
C ASN A 193 22.42 5.36 -9.86
N PHE A 194 21.83 4.20 -9.61
CA PHE A 194 21.19 3.30 -10.57
C PHE A 194 22.14 2.68 -11.63
N ASN A 195 23.46 2.84 -11.50
CA ASN A 195 24.42 2.36 -12.50
C ASN A 195 24.31 0.84 -12.76
N SER A 196 24.18 0.02 -11.71
CA SER A 196 24.03 -1.43 -11.85
C SER A 196 22.76 -1.80 -12.62
N LEU A 197 21.64 -1.14 -12.30
CA LEU A 197 20.35 -1.41 -12.92
C LEU A 197 20.31 -0.91 -14.38
N GLN A 198 20.98 0.20 -14.68
CA GLN A 198 21.10 0.74 -16.02
C GLN A 198 21.85 -0.22 -16.96
N ASN A 199 22.88 -0.91 -16.45
CA ASN A 199 23.61 -1.93 -17.21
C ASN A 199 22.80 -3.23 -17.37
N GLU A 200 22.01 -3.58 -16.35
CA GLU A 200 21.15 -4.76 -16.39
C GLU A 200 19.98 -4.61 -17.38
N LEU A 201 19.42 -3.40 -17.49
CA LEU A 201 18.20 -3.13 -18.24
C LEU A 201 18.46 -2.59 -19.65
N THR A 202 17.52 -2.81 -20.58
CA THR A 202 17.52 -2.03 -21.84
C THR A 202 17.19 -0.56 -21.55
N ALA A 203 17.71 0.38 -22.33
CA ALA A 203 17.49 1.81 -22.13
C ALA A 203 16.00 2.19 -22.01
N SER A 204 15.15 1.62 -22.87
CA SER A 204 13.69 1.81 -22.82
C SER A 204 13.08 1.31 -21.50
N SER A 205 13.43 0.09 -21.08
CA SER A 205 12.97 -0.51 -19.82
C SER A 205 13.43 0.29 -18.60
N PHE A 206 14.66 0.80 -18.61
CA PHE A 206 15.21 1.64 -17.55
C PHE A 206 14.47 2.98 -17.44
N ALA A 207 14.19 3.64 -18.57
CA ALA A 207 13.44 4.90 -18.59
C ALA A 207 12.01 4.73 -18.01
N THR A 208 11.32 3.66 -18.39
CA THR A 208 10.01 3.30 -17.82
C THR A 208 10.11 3.04 -16.32
N PHE A 209 11.08 2.24 -15.89
CA PHE A 209 11.29 1.93 -14.47
C PHE A 209 11.55 3.17 -13.62
N ARG A 210 12.45 4.04 -14.08
CA ARG A 210 12.76 5.30 -13.40
C ARG A 210 11.52 6.15 -13.22
N THR A 211 10.77 6.34 -14.30
CA THR A 211 9.57 7.17 -14.32
C THR A 211 8.51 6.64 -13.36
N LEU A 212 8.21 5.33 -13.41
CA LEU A 212 7.21 4.71 -12.55
C LEU A 212 7.66 4.69 -11.09
N THR A 213 8.91 4.33 -10.80
CA THR A 213 9.48 4.35 -9.44
C THR A 213 9.36 5.73 -8.81
N HIS A 214 9.67 6.79 -9.56
CA HIS A 214 9.52 8.16 -9.11
C HIS A 214 8.07 8.51 -8.77
N ILE A 215 7.15 8.23 -9.71
CA ILE A 215 5.71 8.46 -9.54
C ILE A 215 5.18 7.75 -8.29
N ILE A 216 5.46 6.46 -8.16
CA ILE A 216 5.01 5.64 -7.03
C ILE A 216 5.58 6.22 -5.73
N SER A 217 6.86 6.55 -5.69
CA SER A 217 7.51 7.09 -4.49
C SER A 217 6.90 8.43 -4.05
N ILE A 218 6.63 9.35 -4.99
CA ILE A 218 5.97 10.63 -4.68
C ILE A 218 4.53 10.42 -4.25
N PHE A 219 3.76 9.63 -5.02
CA PHE A 219 2.36 9.36 -4.74
C PHE A 219 2.19 8.79 -3.34
N PHE A 220 2.90 7.70 -3.02
CA PHE A 220 2.82 7.10 -1.69
C PHE A 220 3.35 8.04 -0.62
N SER A 221 4.43 8.78 -0.86
CA SER A 221 4.90 9.78 0.10
C SER A 221 3.80 10.78 0.45
N ARG A 222 3.15 11.39 -0.56
CA ARG A 222 2.05 12.35 -0.36
C ARG A 222 0.86 11.69 0.32
N PHE A 223 0.47 10.50 -0.13
CA PHE A 223 -0.61 9.71 0.44
C PHE A 223 -0.42 9.50 1.95
N LEU A 224 0.80 9.22 2.40
CA LEU A 224 1.07 9.02 3.82
C LEU A 224 0.82 10.27 4.68
N VAL A 225 1.04 11.46 4.14
CA VAL A 225 0.73 12.72 4.86
C VAL A 225 -0.77 12.97 4.85
N TRP A 226 -1.42 12.79 3.70
CA TRP A 226 -2.88 12.93 3.59
C TRP A 226 -3.63 11.90 4.44
N GLY A 227 -3.10 10.69 4.58
CA GLY A 227 -3.66 9.62 5.39
C GLY A 227 -3.85 10.00 6.85
N ILE A 228 -2.97 10.85 7.42
CA ILE A 228 -3.12 11.36 8.80
C ILE A 228 -4.43 12.13 8.92
N PHE A 229 -4.66 13.09 8.01
CA PHE A 229 -5.86 13.92 8.02
C PHE A 229 -7.12 13.10 7.76
N MET A 230 -7.07 12.18 6.79
CA MET A 230 -8.22 11.34 6.43
C MET A 230 -8.65 10.42 7.58
N ILE A 231 -7.71 9.75 8.24
CA ILE A 231 -8.02 8.86 9.37
C ILE A 231 -8.50 9.65 10.59
N THR A 232 -7.92 10.81 10.84
CA THR A 232 -8.36 11.69 11.93
C THR A 232 -9.81 12.13 11.70
N LEU A 233 -10.16 12.55 10.48
CA LEU A 233 -11.53 12.91 10.11
C LEU A 233 -12.48 11.71 10.17
N LEU A 234 -12.06 10.53 9.70
CA LEU A 234 -12.89 9.32 9.71
C LEU A 234 -13.28 8.91 11.13
N ILE A 235 -12.34 9.01 12.09
CA ILE A 235 -12.57 8.60 13.48
C ILE A 235 -13.32 9.69 14.26
N ASN A 236 -12.91 10.95 14.13
CA ASN A 236 -13.45 12.04 14.93
C ASN A 236 -14.71 12.68 14.32
N GLY A 237 -14.92 12.56 13.01
CA GLY A 237 -16.08 13.11 12.31
C GLY A 237 -17.41 12.60 12.86
N PRO A 238 -17.62 11.27 12.99
CA PRO A 238 -18.83 10.71 13.60
C PRO A 238 -19.09 11.26 15.00
N LEU A 239 -18.03 11.33 15.82
CA LEU A 239 -18.12 11.83 17.19
C LEU A 239 -18.54 13.32 17.24
N LEU A 240 -17.90 14.16 16.43
CA LEU A 240 -18.20 15.59 16.35
C LEU A 240 -19.56 15.89 15.73
N SER A 241 -20.11 14.97 14.94
CA SER A 241 -21.46 15.06 14.39
C SER A 241 -22.55 14.59 15.37
N ASN A 242 -22.16 13.94 16.47
CA ASN A 242 -23.12 13.41 17.43
C ASN A 242 -23.61 14.52 18.37
N PRO A 243 -24.93 14.83 18.42
CA PRO A 243 -25.45 15.90 19.28
C PRO A 243 -25.21 15.64 20.78
N PHE A 244 -25.17 14.38 21.22
CA PHE A 244 -24.91 14.05 22.62
C PHE A 244 -23.51 14.48 23.08
N TYR A 245 -22.54 14.61 22.16
CA TYR A 245 -21.19 15.08 22.46
C TYR A 245 -21.16 16.49 23.04
N TYR A 246 -22.12 17.35 22.66
CA TYR A 246 -22.18 18.74 23.13
C TYR A 246 -23.10 18.93 24.34
N HIS A 247 -23.98 17.96 24.62
CA HIS A 247 -24.98 18.07 25.67
C HIS A 247 -24.67 17.24 26.93
N ASN A 248 -23.81 16.22 26.82
CA ASN A 248 -23.47 15.34 27.95
C ASN A 248 -21.97 15.38 28.26
N TYR A 249 -21.61 16.08 29.33
CA TYR A 249 -20.22 16.26 29.78
C TYR A 249 -19.46 14.94 29.99
N VAL A 250 -20.11 13.92 30.57
CA VAL A 250 -19.47 12.63 30.81
C VAL A 250 -19.12 11.99 29.48
N PHE A 251 -20.05 12.00 28.52
CA PHE A 251 -19.83 11.49 27.18
C PHE A 251 -18.76 12.28 26.43
N THR A 252 -18.72 13.61 26.55
CA THR A 252 -17.68 14.46 25.95
C THR A 252 -16.28 14.03 26.41
N ILE A 253 -16.09 13.86 27.71
CA ILE A 253 -14.78 13.50 28.27
C ILE A 253 -14.38 12.08 27.87
N THR A 254 -15.27 11.10 28.09
CA THR A 254 -14.95 9.70 27.81
C THR A 254 -14.67 9.49 26.34
N SER A 255 -15.52 10.02 25.45
CA SER A 255 -15.33 9.92 24.01
C SER A 255 -14.08 10.64 23.50
N SER A 256 -13.72 11.81 24.06
CA SER A 256 -12.48 12.51 23.70
C SER A 256 -11.24 11.69 24.04
N LEU A 257 -11.17 11.14 25.26
CA LEU A 257 -10.05 10.30 25.70
C LEU A 257 -9.93 9.05 24.82
N TRP A 258 -11.05 8.38 24.57
CA TRP A 258 -11.07 7.20 23.72
C TRP A 258 -10.76 7.51 22.26
N SER A 259 -11.17 8.67 21.74
CA SER A 259 -10.89 9.08 20.38
C SER A 259 -9.40 9.33 20.16
N ILE A 260 -8.73 10.00 21.11
CA ILE A 260 -7.27 10.19 21.07
C ILE A 260 -6.57 8.82 21.10
N SER A 261 -7.00 7.93 22.01
CA SER A 261 -6.43 6.60 22.16
C SER A 261 -6.63 5.70 20.93
N LEU A 262 -7.69 5.91 20.15
CA LEU A 262 -7.97 5.15 18.92
C LEU A 262 -7.30 5.78 17.70
N THR A 263 -7.33 7.11 17.59
CA THR A 263 -6.79 7.86 16.44
C THR A 263 -5.29 7.66 16.34
N PHE A 264 -4.57 7.70 17.47
CA PHE A 264 -3.12 7.52 17.50
C PHE A 264 -2.66 6.20 16.83
N PRO A 265 -3.03 5.00 17.31
CA PRO A 265 -2.60 3.75 16.67
C PRO A 265 -3.15 3.60 15.25
N MET A 266 -4.37 4.07 14.98
CA MET A 266 -4.97 3.94 13.65
C MET A 266 -4.23 4.71 12.57
N VAL A 267 -3.76 5.93 12.87
CA VAL A 267 -2.95 6.70 11.92
C VAL A 267 -1.69 5.91 11.55
N TYR A 268 -0.98 5.33 12.52
CA TYR A 268 0.23 4.55 12.23
C TYR A 268 -0.07 3.27 11.46
N LEU A 269 -1.07 2.51 11.91
CA LEU A 269 -1.40 1.22 11.32
C LEU A 269 -1.94 1.37 9.88
N PHE A 270 -2.81 2.34 9.63
CA PHE A 270 -3.32 2.62 8.28
C PHE A 270 -2.18 3.01 7.33
N ASN A 271 -1.33 3.95 7.75
CA ASN A 271 -0.17 4.36 6.95
C ASN A 271 0.80 3.20 6.71
N CYS A 272 0.97 2.28 7.67
CA CYS A 272 1.76 1.08 7.48
C CYS A 272 1.19 0.20 6.36
N ILE A 273 -0.12 -0.01 6.30
CA ILE A 273 -0.76 -0.80 5.23
C ILE A 273 -0.54 -0.16 3.88
N SER A 274 -0.70 1.16 3.78
CA SER A 274 -0.43 1.88 2.54
C SER A 274 1.04 1.77 2.12
N CYS A 275 1.97 1.82 3.08
CA CYS A 275 3.40 1.57 2.80
C CYS A 275 3.64 0.14 2.29
N ILE A 276 3.00 -0.87 2.87
CA ILE A 276 3.10 -2.27 2.41
C ILE A 276 2.66 -2.39 0.96
N GLY A 277 1.54 -1.77 0.59
CA GLY A 277 1.08 -1.67 -0.79
C GLY A 277 2.13 -1.02 -1.70
N GLY A 278 2.70 0.11 -1.29
CA GLY A 278 3.76 0.80 -2.03
C GLY A 278 5.01 -0.07 -2.25
N TYR A 279 5.45 -0.79 -1.22
CA TYR A 279 6.57 -1.73 -1.33
C TYR A 279 6.29 -2.88 -2.29
N PHE A 280 5.11 -3.50 -2.21
CA PHE A 280 4.75 -4.57 -3.14
C PHE A 280 4.67 -4.09 -4.59
N ILE A 281 4.16 -2.88 -4.81
CA ILE A 281 4.12 -2.26 -6.14
C ILE A 281 5.55 -2.05 -6.67
N LEU A 282 6.44 -1.47 -5.86
CA LEU A 282 7.83 -1.24 -6.25
C LEU A 282 8.57 -2.55 -6.57
N ILE A 283 8.46 -3.56 -5.70
CA ILE A 283 9.06 -4.87 -5.92
C ILE A 283 8.51 -5.51 -7.20
N SER A 284 7.19 -5.49 -7.40
CA SER A 284 6.54 -6.05 -8.60
C SER A 284 6.98 -5.34 -9.87
N LEU A 285 7.11 -4.00 -9.83
CA LEU A 285 7.61 -3.19 -10.93
C LEU A 285 9.05 -3.58 -11.30
N LEU A 286 9.94 -3.70 -10.31
CA LEU A 286 11.33 -4.09 -10.54
C LEU A 286 11.41 -5.45 -11.25
N MET A 287 10.69 -6.45 -10.75
CA MET A 287 10.67 -7.78 -11.35
C MET A 287 10.11 -7.78 -12.76
N LEU A 288 9.00 -7.09 -12.98
CA LEU A 288 8.37 -6.97 -14.30
C LEU A 288 9.33 -6.35 -15.32
N VAL A 289 10.04 -5.29 -14.94
CA VAL A 289 10.98 -4.61 -15.84
C VAL A 289 12.20 -5.49 -16.14
N ARG A 290 12.73 -6.21 -15.14
CA ARG A 290 13.81 -7.18 -15.35
C ARG A 290 13.41 -8.28 -16.34
N TYR A 291 12.21 -8.86 -16.18
CA TYR A 291 11.67 -9.83 -17.14
C TYR A 291 11.50 -9.24 -18.55
N LYS A 292 10.87 -8.06 -18.68
CA LYS A 292 10.71 -7.38 -19.98
C LYS A 292 12.06 -7.11 -20.65
N SER A 293 13.07 -6.73 -19.87
CA SER A 293 14.43 -6.50 -20.38
C SER A 293 15.08 -7.78 -20.89
N LEU A 294 14.96 -8.90 -20.15
CA LEU A 294 15.48 -10.20 -20.59
C LEU A 294 14.82 -10.68 -21.89
N VAL A 295 13.51 -10.53 -22.01
CA VAL A 295 12.78 -10.87 -23.24
C VAL A 295 13.25 -10.03 -24.42
N LYS A 296 13.42 -8.71 -24.23
CA LYS A 296 13.97 -7.82 -25.27
C LYS A 296 15.38 -8.23 -25.67
N LYS A 297 16.28 -8.43 -24.70
CA LYS A 297 17.66 -8.89 -24.97
C LYS A 297 17.65 -10.22 -25.73
N GLY A 298 16.87 -11.21 -25.31
CA GLY A 298 16.73 -12.49 -26.01
C GLY A 298 16.17 -12.37 -27.43
N SER A 299 15.21 -11.46 -27.66
CA SER A 299 14.67 -11.19 -29.01
C SER A 299 15.72 -10.59 -29.95
N ILE A 300 16.58 -9.69 -29.46
CA ILE A 300 17.68 -9.11 -30.23
C ILE A 300 18.68 -10.21 -30.58
N VAL A 301 19.09 -11.02 -29.60
CA VAL A 301 20.00 -12.14 -29.81
C VAL A 301 19.47 -13.11 -30.86
N LYS A 302 18.18 -13.47 -30.81
CA LYS A 302 17.56 -14.36 -31.82
C LYS A 302 17.67 -13.81 -33.25
N VAL A 303 17.58 -12.49 -33.42
CA VAL A 303 17.66 -11.84 -34.75
C VAL A 303 19.12 -11.69 -35.21
N THR A 304 20.06 -11.45 -34.29
CA THR A 304 21.49 -11.24 -34.59
C THR A 304 22.34 -12.53 -34.55
N ALA A 305 21.76 -13.66 -34.14
CA ALA A 305 22.45 -14.93 -33.87
C ALA A 305 23.11 -15.59 -35.09
N SER A 306 22.98 -15.07 -36.32
CA SER A 306 23.70 -15.67 -37.45
C SER A 306 25.22 -15.45 -37.38
N ASN A 307 25.71 -14.44 -36.66
CA ASN A 307 27.11 -13.99 -36.79
C ASN A 307 27.89 -13.82 -35.47
N ALA A 308 27.35 -14.17 -34.31
CA ALA A 308 28.10 -14.00 -33.05
C ALA A 308 27.81 -15.10 -32.03
N ASN A 309 28.88 -15.55 -31.35
CA ASN A 309 28.86 -16.32 -30.10
C ASN A 309 28.25 -15.48 -28.97
N VAL A 310 27.00 -15.05 -29.13
CA VAL A 310 26.33 -14.20 -28.16
C VAL A 310 25.94 -15.04 -26.95
N ASP A 311 26.08 -14.39 -25.79
CA ASP A 311 25.77 -14.71 -24.39
C ASP A 311 24.42 -15.44 -24.09
N ILE A 312 24.07 -16.47 -24.85
CA ILE A 312 22.88 -17.30 -24.62
C ILE A 312 22.97 -17.96 -23.24
N SER A 313 24.17 -18.44 -22.87
CA SER A 313 24.42 -19.02 -21.53
C SER A 313 24.15 -18.01 -20.41
N TYR A 314 24.60 -16.76 -20.57
CA TYR A 314 24.33 -15.68 -19.62
C TYR A 314 22.83 -15.37 -19.52
N LEU A 315 22.12 -15.27 -20.66
CA LEU A 315 20.67 -14.99 -20.67
C LEU A 315 19.87 -16.12 -20.00
N VAL A 316 20.21 -17.38 -20.27
CA VAL A 316 19.58 -18.54 -19.64
C VAL A 316 19.84 -18.54 -18.14
N SER A 317 21.10 -18.37 -17.73
CA SER A 317 21.48 -18.29 -16.31
C SER A 317 20.75 -17.17 -15.57
N ARG A 318 20.70 -15.96 -16.15
CA ARG A 318 20.00 -14.81 -15.55
C ARG A 318 18.50 -15.05 -15.46
N THR A 319 17.89 -15.68 -16.46
CA THR A 319 16.46 -16.03 -16.45
C THR A 319 16.14 -17.02 -15.34
N ILE A 320 16.98 -18.06 -15.15
CA ILE A 320 16.83 -19.03 -14.07
C ILE A 320 17.00 -18.35 -12.71
N SER A 321 18.02 -17.51 -12.54
CA SER A 321 18.25 -16.75 -11.29
C SER A 321 17.04 -15.89 -10.93
N LEU A 322 16.53 -15.11 -11.88
CA LEU A 322 15.37 -14.24 -11.67
C LEU A 322 14.09 -15.04 -11.37
N GLY A 323 13.92 -16.20 -12.02
CA GLY A 323 12.85 -17.16 -11.71
C GLY A 323 12.93 -17.66 -10.27
N ASN A 324 14.13 -18.05 -9.82
CA ASN A 324 14.36 -18.52 -8.45
C ASN A 324 14.11 -17.42 -7.41
N GLU A 325 14.55 -16.19 -7.68
CA GLU A 325 14.29 -15.02 -6.82
C GLU A 325 12.79 -14.73 -6.70
N THR A 326 12.06 -14.77 -7.82
CA THR A 326 10.61 -14.57 -7.86
C THR A 326 9.88 -15.67 -7.08
N ASP A 327 10.28 -16.92 -7.28
CA ASP A 327 9.68 -18.06 -6.57
C ASP A 327 9.94 -18.02 -5.07
N ALA A 328 11.14 -17.59 -4.65
CA ALA A 328 11.48 -17.39 -3.24
C ALA A 328 10.62 -16.28 -2.62
N LEU A 329 10.52 -15.13 -3.30
CA LEU A 329 9.68 -14.02 -2.86
C LEU A 329 8.21 -14.45 -2.74
N SER A 330 7.67 -15.07 -3.79
CA SER A 330 6.30 -15.56 -3.84
C SER A 330 6.03 -16.53 -2.69
N ARG A 331 6.91 -17.50 -2.43
CA ARG A 331 6.76 -18.42 -1.30
C ARG A 331 6.73 -17.72 0.05
N SER A 332 7.55 -16.70 0.23
CA SER A 332 7.64 -15.97 1.50
C SER A 332 6.49 -15.00 1.74
N LEU A 333 5.93 -14.39 0.68
CA LEU A 333 4.93 -13.32 0.78
C LEU A 333 3.51 -13.74 0.35
N LYS A 334 3.31 -14.93 -0.23
CA LYS A 334 2.01 -15.33 -0.82
C LYS A 334 0.82 -15.16 0.12
N TYR A 335 0.97 -15.56 1.38
CA TYR A 335 -0.13 -15.50 2.35
C TYR A 335 -0.38 -14.07 2.81
N LEU A 336 0.68 -13.27 2.93
CA LEU A 336 0.56 -11.86 3.26
C LEU A 336 -0.11 -11.08 2.13
N ILE A 337 0.27 -11.32 0.87
CA ILE A 337 -0.36 -10.72 -0.31
C ILE A 337 -1.82 -11.15 -0.42
N LEU A 338 -2.11 -12.44 -0.25
CA LEU A 338 -3.48 -12.96 -0.28
C LEU A 338 -4.34 -12.31 0.81
N HIS A 339 -3.83 -12.24 2.04
CA HIS A 339 -4.55 -11.62 3.15
C HIS A 339 -4.77 -10.12 2.92
N TYR A 340 -3.78 -9.41 2.39
CA TYR A 340 -3.89 -8.00 2.01
C TYR A 340 -4.98 -7.76 0.95
N ILE A 341 -5.04 -8.59 -0.09
CA ILE A 341 -6.07 -8.49 -1.14
C ILE A 341 -7.45 -8.80 -0.58
N MET A 342 -7.59 -9.88 0.19
CA MET A 342 -8.86 -10.25 0.83
C MET A 342 -9.34 -9.14 1.75
N PHE A 343 -8.44 -8.53 2.51
CA PHE A 343 -8.74 -7.43 3.39
C PHE A 343 -9.25 -6.20 2.64
N ILE A 344 -8.57 -5.77 1.57
CA ILE A 344 -9.04 -4.64 0.74
C ILE A 344 -10.41 -4.94 0.13
N SER A 345 -10.60 -6.14 -0.43
CA SER A 345 -11.89 -6.55 -1.00
C SER A 345 -12.99 -6.50 0.05
N MET A 346 -12.74 -7.04 1.25
CA MET A 346 -13.70 -7.04 2.35
C MET A 346 -14.05 -5.62 2.80
N VAL A 347 -13.06 -4.71 2.85
CA VAL A 347 -13.31 -3.28 3.17
C VAL A 347 -14.15 -2.62 2.08
N GLY A 348 -13.89 -2.90 0.82
CA GLY A 348 -14.68 -2.39 -0.31
C GLY A 348 -16.13 -2.86 -0.23
N ASP A 349 -16.35 -4.17 -0.12
CA ASP A 349 -17.68 -4.78 -0.06
C ASP A 349 -18.49 -4.28 1.14
N LEU A 350 -17.86 -4.21 2.31
CA LEU A 350 -18.52 -3.71 3.53
C LEU A 350 -18.73 -2.20 3.48
N GLY A 351 -17.84 -1.44 2.84
CA GLY A 351 -18.01 -0.01 2.58
C GLY A 351 -19.24 0.26 1.72
N ILE A 352 -19.43 -0.49 0.64
CA ILE A 352 -20.63 -0.44 -0.21
C ILE A 352 -21.87 -0.83 0.59
N PHE A 353 -21.80 -1.94 1.34
CA PHE A 353 -22.93 -2.41 2.13
C PHE A 353 -23.39 -1.38 3.16
N PHE A 354 -22.48 -0.85 3.98
CA PHE A 354 -22.84 0.12 5.02
C PHE A 354 -23.11 1.53 4.45
N GLY A 355 -22.45 1.90 3.35
CA GLY A 355 -22.61 3.22 2.73
C GLY A 355 -23.83 3.35 1.81
N ILE A 356 -24.33 2.26 1.22
CA ILE A 356 -25.44 2.32 0.26
C ILE A 356 -26.66 1.57 0.78
N ILE A 357 -26.46 0.35 1.26
CA ILE A 357 -27.54 -0.59 1.57
C ILE A 357 -28.07 -0.36 3.00
N ALA A 358 -27.17 -0.24 3.99
CA ALA A 358 -27.58 -0.03 5.37
C ALA A 358 -28.11 1.39 5.60
N PRO A 359 -29.18 1.57 6.39
CA PRO A 359 -29.63 2.88 6.82
C PRO A 359 -28.68 3.41 7.91
N THR A 360 -27.81 4.35 7.53
CA THR A 360 -27.02 5.15 8.47
C THR A 360 -27.65 6.52 8.62
N GLU A 361 -27.91 6.99 9.85
CA GLU A 361 -28.55 8.29 10.07
C GLU A 361 -27.67 9.50 9.71
N SER A 362 -26.33 9.31 9.68
CA SER A 362 -25.40 10.37 9.28
C SER A 362 -25.10 10.33 7.78
N ILE A 363 -25.53 11.37 7.07
CA ILE A 363 -25.25 11.58 5.63
C ILE A 363 -23.74 11.61 5.36
N LEU A 364 -22.95 12.23 6.24
CA LEU A 364 -21.50 12.31 6.11
C LEU A 364 -20.85 10.91 6.13
N ILE A 365 -21.23 10.09 7.12
CA ILE A 365 -20.71 8.72 7.27
C ILE A 365 -21.08 7.88 6.05
N ARG A 366 -22.30 8.06 5.55
CA ARG A 366 -22.79 7.39 4.35
C ARG A 366 -21.91 7.68 3.13
N TYR A 367 -21.61 8.95 2.88
CA TYR A 367 -20.74 9.36 1.77
C TYR A 367 -19.31 8.84 1.94
N ILE A 368 -18.77 8.89 3.16
CA ILE A 368 -17.41 8.42 3.43
C ILE A 368 -17.32 6.90 3.20
N LEU A 369 -18.24 6.10 3.77
CA LEU A 369 -18.26 4.65 3.61
C LEU A 369 -18.50 4.24 2.16
N SER A 370 -19.42 4.91 1.47
CA SER A 370 -19.66 4.69 0.04
C SER A 370 -18.40 4.99 -0.79
N SER A 371 -17.73 6.12 -0.53
CA SER A 371 -16.49 6.47 -1.22
C SER A 371 -15.35 5.48 -0.98
N LEU A 372 -15.23 4.95 0.25
CA LEU A 372 -14.28 3.88 0.59
C LEU A 372 -14.62 2.56 -0.09
N GLY A 373 -15.90 2.30 -0.37
CA GLY A 373 -16.36 1.12 -1.09
C GLY A 373 -15.99 1.14 -2.58
N PHE A 374 -15.90 2.32 -3.19
CA PHE A 374 -15.58 2.51 -4.62
C PHE A 374 -14.09 2.76 -4.91
N LEU A 375 -13.27 2.94 -3.87
CA LEU A 375 -11.82 3.16 -3.92
C LEU A 375 -11.06 1.83 -3.85
#